data_AF-A0A8X6R777-F1
#
_entry.id   AF-A0A8X6R777-F1
#
_cell.length_a   1.000
_cell.length_b   1.000
_cell.length_c   1.000
_cell.angle_alpha   90.00
_cell.angle_beta   90.00
_cell.angle_gamma   90.00
#
_symmetry.space_group_name_H-M   'P 1'
#
loop_
_entity.id
_entity.type
_entity.pdbx_description
1 polymer ?
#
loop_
_entity_poly.entity_id
_entity_poly.type
_entity_poly.pdbx_seq_one_letter_code
_entity_poly.pdbx_strand_id
1 'polypeptide(L)' 'MKLKDRDRRRMSKEMRKNYTKPMPHILQQFRQVSGSVVSIITIHKEAHLFGFQGHAAAHKPLIIKSNHAVSLSWCKTLRN' A
#
# COMPACT_ATOMS: atom_id res chain seq x y z
N MET A 1 11.59 -19.06 5.67
CA MET A 1 12.61 -18.31 4.91
C MET A 1 12.39 -16.81 5.14
N LYS A 2 13.37 -16.13 5.75
CA LYS A 2 13.29 -14.71 6.11
C LYS A 2 13.97 -13.86 5.03
N LEU A 3 13.40 -12.71 4.69
CA LEU A 3 13.99 -11.80 3.70
C LEU A 3 15.32 -11.25 4.25
N LYS A 4 16.36 -11.18 3.42
CA LYS A 4 17.61 -10.51 3.82
C LYS A 4 17.32 -9.02 4.07
N ASP A 5 18.01 -8.39 5.02
CA ASP A 5 17.76 -6.98 5.38
C ASP A 5 17.92 -5.99 4.21
N ARG A 6 18.80 -6.31 3.26
CA ARG A 6 18.97 -5.53 2.02
C ARG A 6 17.71 -5.56 1.17
N ASP A 7 17.18 -6.77 0.96
CA ASP A 7 15.98 -7.00 0.17
C ASP A 7 14.75 -6.46 0.89
N ARG A 8 14.71 -6.56 2.22
CA ARG A 8 13.64 -6.01 3.06
C ARG A 8 13.55 -4.49 2.92
N ARG A 9 14.69 -3.80 2.94
CA ARG A 9 14.78 -2.35 2.67
C ARG A 9 14.32 -1.98 1.26
N ARG A 10 14.75 -2.75 0.25
CA ARG A 10 14.31 -2.55 -1.14
C ARG A 10 12.81 -2.75 -1.30
N MET A 11 12.26 -3.80 -0.68
CA MET A 11 10.85 -4.11 -0.73
C MET A 11 10.00 -3.00 -0.10
N SER A 12 10.43 -2.47 1.05
CA SER A 12 9.77 -1.32 1.69
C SER A 12 9.73 -0.09 0.78
N LYS A 13 10.83 0.17 0.06
CA LYS A 13 10.92 1.29 -0.90
C LYS A 13 9.94 1.10 -2.07
N GLU A 14 9.87 -0.09 -2.65
CA GLU A 14 8.95 -0.37 -3.76
C GLU A 14 7.48 -0.33 -3.34
N MET A 15 7.16 -0.82 -2.14
CA MET A 15 5.80 -0.72 -1.58
C MET A 15 5.35 0.72 -1.37
N ARG A 16 6.24 1.58 -0.86
CA ARG A 16 5.94 3.01 -0.68
C ARG A 16 5.75 3.72 -2.02
N LYS A 17 6.59 3.41 -3.01
CA LYS A 17 6.50 3.98 -4.36
C LYS A 17 5.22 3.59 -5.08
N ASN A 18 4.75 2.36 -4.88
CA ASN A 18 3.62 1.77 -5.60
C ASN A 18 2.43 1.45 -4.67
N TYR A 19 2.22 2.25 -3.62
CA TYR A 19 1.24 1.96 -2.57
C TYR A 19 -0.21 1.79 -3.08
N THR A 20 -0.52 2.37 -4.23
CA THR A 20 -1.85 2.30 -4.87
C THR A 20 -2.00 1.12 -5.84
N LYS A 21 -0.91 0.40 -6.13
CA LYS A 21 -0.91 -0.70 -7.09
C LYS A 21 -1.23 -2.03 -6.39
N PRO A 22 -1.85 -2.97 -7.12
CA PRO A 22 -2.12 -4.28 -6.57
C PRO A 22 -0.82 -5.04 -6.30
N MET A 23 -0.86 -5.93 -5.32
CA MET A 23 0.33 -6.62 -4.82
C MET A 23 1.16 -7.39 -5.86
N PRO A 24 0.54 -8.07 -6.85
CA PRO A 24 1.29 -8.71 -7.93
C PRO A 24 2.19 -7.74 -8.71
N HIS A 25 1.77 -6.49 -8.87
CA HIS A 25 2.55 -5.48 -9.59
C HIS A 25 3.79 -5.05 -8.80
N ILE A 26 3.62 -4.81 -7.50
CA ILE A 26 4.73 -4.46 -6.59
C ILE A 26 5.76 -5.60 -6.56
N LEU A 27 5.27 -6.84 -6.54
CA LEU A 27 6.10 -8.04 -6.51
C LEU A 27 6.90 -8.23 -7.81
N GLN A 28 6.29 -7.94 -8.96
CA GLN A 28 6.99 -7.96 -10.25
C GLN A 28 8.13 -6.93 -10.27
N GLN A 29 7.87 -5.69 -9.85
CA GLN A 29 8.90 -4.65 -9.79
C GLN A 29 10.01 -5.01 -8.80
N PHE A 30 9.65 -5.53 -7.62
CA PHE A 30 10.63 -5.97 -6.63
C PHE A 30 11.54 -7.07 -7.20
N ARG A 31 11.00 -8.06 -7.90
CA ARG A 31 11.79 -9.11 -8.55
C ARG A 31 12.74 -8.56 -9.62
N GLN A 32 12.28 -7.61 -10.43
CA GLN A 32 13.12 -6.96 -11.44
C GLN A 32 14.31 -6.20 -10.80
N VAL A 33 14.09 -5.53 -9.66
CA VAL A 33 15.11 -4.71 -9.00
C VAL A 33 16.04 -5.52 -8.09
N SER A 34 15.49 -6.48 -7.35
CA SER A 34 16.24 -7.29 -6.36
C SER A 34 16.88 -8.53 -7.00
N GLY A 35 16.28 -9.10 -8.05
CA GLY A 35 16.68 -10.41 -8.60
C GLY A 35 16.38 -11.58 -7.66
N SER A 36 15.82 -11.33 -6.48
CA SER A 36 15.58 -12.35 -5.47
C SER A 36 14.28 -13.12 -5.73
N VAL A 37 14.39 -14.46 -5.75
CA VAL A 37 13.26 -15.38 -5.89
C VAL A 37 12.64 -15.63 -4.52
N VAL A 38 11.85 -14.67 -4.05
CA VAL A 38 11.09 -14.82 -2.80
C VAL A 38 9.68 -15.35 -3.10
N SER A 39 9.19 -16.23 -2.23
CA SER A 39 7.81 -16.72 -2.30
C SER A 39 6.81 -15.57 -2.07
N ILE A 40 5.64 -15.68 -2.70
CA ILE A 40 4.55 -14.71 -2.53
C ILE A 40 4.10 -14.64 -1.06
N ILE A 41 4.08 -15.78 -0.36
CA ILE A 41 3.68 -15.86 1.05
C ILE A 41 4.63 -15.04 1.94
N THR A 42 5.94 -15.14 1.72
CA THR A 42 6.93 -14.36 2.50
C THR A 42 6.77 -12.86 2.22
N ILE A 43 6.51 -12.47 0.97
CA ILE A 43 6.29 -11.07 0.60
C ILE A 43 5.02 -10.52 1.26
N HIS A 44 3.91 -11.28 1.27
CA HIS A 44 2.69 -10.87 1.97
C HIS A 44 2.93 -10.68 3.48
N LYS A 45 3.64 -11.59 4.14
CA LYS A 45 3.96 -11.45 5.57
C LYS A 45 4.77 -10.17 5.84
N GLU A 46 5.79 -9.92 5.05
CA GLU A 46 6.61 -8.71 5.21
C GLU A 46 5.85 -7.44 4.82
N ALA A 47 4.95 -7.51 3.84
CA ALA A 47 4.07 -6.40 3.48
C ALA A 47 3.19 -5.96 4.65
N HIS A 48 2.58 -6.93 5.33
CA HIS A 48 1.80 -6.67 6.54
C HIS A 48 2.64 -6.01 7.63
N LEU A 49 3.91 -6.45 7.81
CA LEU A 49 4.84 -5.81 8.75
C LEU A 49 5.16 -4.36 8.38
N PHE A 50 5.08 -4.00 7.10
CA PHE A 50 5.24 -2.63 6.62
C PHE A 50 3.95 -1.80 6.68
N GLY A 51 2.85 -2.35 7.20
CA GLY A 51 1.56 -1.69 7.24
C GLY A 51 0.83 -1.68 5.89
N PHE A 52 1.31 -2.45 4.91
CA PHE A 52 0.59 -2.63 3.65
C PHE A 52 -0.57 -3.59 3.88
N GLN A 53 -1.75 -3.02 4.09
CA GLN A 53 -3.00 -3.74 4.04
C GLN A 53 -3.37 -3.79 2.56
N GLY A 54 -3.15 -4.92 1.89
CA GLY A 54 -3.35 -5.07 0.43
C GLY A 54 -4.76 -4.84 -0.11
N HIS A 55 -5.63 -4.23 0.69
CA HIS A 55 -6.89 -3.66 0.27
C HIS A 55 -6.61 -2.35 -0.47
N ALA A 56 -7.16 -2.20 -1.66
CA ALA A 56 -7.32 -0.88 -2.24
C ALA A 56 -7.95 0.03 -1.18
N ALA A 57 -7.38 1.23 -0.97
CA ALA A 57 -7.99 2.22 -0.09
C ALA A 57 -9.49 2.25 -0.43
N ALA A 58 -10.35 2.12 0.60
CA ALA A 58 -11.80 2.11 0.42
C ALA A 58 -12.16 3.20 -0.60
N HIS A 59 -13.00 2.88 -1.59
CA HIS A 59 -13.34 3.79 -2.68
C HIS A 59 -13.95 5.07 -2.10
N LYS A 60 -13.08 6.03 -1.77
CA LYS A 60 -13.48 7.28 -1.15
C LYS A 60 -14.28 8.04 -2.19
N PRO A 61 -15.41 8.65 -1.80
CA PRO A 61 -16.10 9.56 -2.70
C PRO A 61 -15.11 10.63 -3.15
N LEU A 62 -15.13 10.95 -4.44
CA LEU A 62 -14.26 11.96 -5.02
C LEU A 62 -14.53 13.30 -4.32
N ILE A 63 -13.55 13.82 -3.60
CA ILE A 63 -13.64 15.14 -2.97
C ILE A 63 -13.08 16.17 -3.95
N ILE A 64 -13.96 17.03 -4.46
CA ILE A 64 -13.64 18.18 -5.31
C ILE A 64 -13.99 19.48 -4.59
N LYS A 65 -13.47 20.62 -5.05
CA LYS A 65 -13.70 21.93 -4.40
C LYS A 65 -15.18 22.21 -4.13
N SER A 66 -16.08 21.82 -5.04
CA SER A 66 -17.52 22.07 -4.91
C SER A 66 -18.21 21.24 -3.82
N ASN A 67 -17.75 20.01 -3.55
CA ASN A 67 -18.36 19.13 -2.55
C ASN A 67 -17.59 19.09 -1.21
N HIS A 68 -16.40 19.70 -1.16
CA HIS A 68 -15.55 19.73 0.02
C HIS A 68 -16.24 20.36 1.24
N ALA A 69 -16.96 21.48 1.05
CA ALA A 69 -17.69 22.15 2.13
C ALA A 69 -18.81 21.27 2.71
N VAL A 70 -19.54 20.57 1.83
CA VAL A 70 -20.62 19.63 2.20
C VAL A 70 -20.07 18.40 2.92
N SER A 71 -18.93 17.88 2.47
CA SER A 71 -18.27 16.75 3.14
C SER A 71 -17.77 17.15 4.53
N LEU A 72 -17.18 18.34 4.67
CA LEU A 72 -16.72 18.84 5.97
C LEU A 72 -17.86 19.09 6.95
N SER A 73 -18.99 19.65 6.49
CA SER A 73 -20.15 19.85 7.38
C SER A 73 -20.72 18.52 7.83
N TRP A 74 -20.90 17.55 6.92
CA TRP A 74 -21.36 16.21 7.26
C TRP A 74 -20.47 15.52 8.30
N CYS A 75 -19.14 15.59 8.14
CA CYS A 75 -18.20 15.05 9.12
C CYS A 75 -18.29 15.75 10.49
N LYS A 76 -18.55 17.07 10.54
CA LYS A 76 -18.75 17.79 11.80
C LYS A 76 -20.06 17.39 12.48
N THR A 77 -21.14 17.23 11.71
CA THR A 77 -22.45 16.81 12.22
C THR A 77 -22.43 15.39 12.79
N LEU A 78 -21.72 14.45 12.13
CA LEU A 78 -21.56 13.07 12.61
C LEU A 78 -20.71 12.94 13.89
N ARG A 79 -20.03 14.01 14.31
CA ARG A 79 -19.11 13.99 15.46
C ARG A 79 -19.77 14.53 16.75
N ASN A 80 -20.94 15.16 16.63
CA ASN A 80 -21.81 15.53 17.74
C ASN A 80 -22.84 14.42 18.01
#